data_AF-B6ESS9-F1
#
_entry.id   AF-B6ESS9-F1
#
_cell.length_a   1.000
_cell.length_b   1.000
_cell.length_c   1.000
_cell.angle_alpha   90.00
_cell.angle_beta   90.00
_cell.angle_gamma   90.00
#
_symmetry.space_group_name_H-M   'P 1'
#
loop_
_entity.id
_entity.type
_entity.pdbx_description
1 polymer ?
#
loop_
_entity_poly.entity_id
_entity_poly.type
_entity_poly.pdbx_seq_one_letter_code
_entity_poly.pdbx_strand_id
1 'polypeptide(L)' 'MECPNCEEHIGWEWVDDEEIEPNEIFECPECEAPLRYFIDEGTYLGPQHKTIEVVS' A
#
# COMPACT_ATOMS: atom_id res chain seq x y z
N MET A 1 3.77 4.40 -3.74
CA MET A 1 4.04 3.79 -2.43
C MET A 1 5.23 2.86 -2.60
N GLU A 2 6.16 2.77 -1.67
CA GLU A 2 7.38 1.95 -1.87
C GLU A 2 7.28 0.65 -1.07
N CYS A 3 7.56 -0.49 -1.72
CA CYS A 3 7.55 -1.79 -1.07
C CYS A 3 8.70 -1.86 -0.05
N PRO A 4 8.44 -2.17 1.25
CA PRO A 4 9.51 -2.25 2.25
C PRO A 4 10.44 -3.45 2.06
N ASN A 5 10.03 -4.43 1.24
CA ASN A 5 10.78 -5.67 1.02
C ASN A 5 11.76 -5.58 -0.16
N CYS A 6 11.34 -5.00 -1.29
CA CYS A 6 12.15 -4.90 -2.50
C CYS A 6 12.51 -3.46 -2.90
N GLU A 7 12.06 -2.46 -2.14
CA GLU A 7 12.25 -1.02 -2.41
C GLU A 7 11.65 -0.53 -3.74
N GLU A 8 10.91 -1.38 -4.46
CA GLU A 8 10.23 -1.01 -5.70
C GLU A 8 8.99 -0.15 -5.45
N HIS A 9 8.72 0.77 -6.39
CA HIS A 9 7.59 1.67 -6.29
C HIS A 9 6.29 1.03 -6.82
N ILE A 10 5.33 0.85 -5.93
CA ILE A 10 3.96 0.44 -6.21
C ILE A 10 3.13 1.69 -6.52
N GLY A 11 2.67 1.80 -7.77
CA GLY A 11 1.78 2.87 -8.22
C GLY A 11 0.40 2.79 -7.59
N TRP A 12 -0.21 3.94 -7.30
CA TRP A 12 -1.60 3.97 -6.81
C TRP A 12 -2.60 3.48 -7.86
N GLU A 13 -2.34 3.76 -9.14
CA GLU A 13 -3.18 3.30 -10.26
C GLU A 13 -3.35 1.78 -10.22
N TRP A 14 -2.27 1.03 -9.97
CA TRP A 14 -2.34 -0.43 -9.85
C TRP A 14 -3.16 -0.89 -8.64
N VAL A 15 -3.01 -0.23 -7.49
CA VAL A 15 -3.77 -0.56 -6.27
C VAL A 15 -5.27 -0.29 -6.45
N ASP A 16 -5.61 0.78 -7.17
CA ASP A 16 -6.99 1.15 -7.50
C ASP A 16 -7.59 0.18 -8.53
N ASP A 17 -6.83 -0.19 -9.57
CA ASP A 17 -7.24 -1.14 -10.60
C ASP A 17 -7.48 -2.56 -10.06
N GLU A 18 -6.67 -3.00 -9.10
CA GLU A 18 -6.83 -4.29 -8.42
C GLU A 18 -7.88 -4.25 -7.29
N GLU A 19 -8.56 -3.12 -7.11
CA GLU A 19 -9.60 -2.89 -6.08
C GLU A 19 -9.13 -3.21 -4.65
N ILE A 20 -7.83 -3.05 -4.36
CA ILE A 20 -7.25 -3.44 -3.06
C ILE A 20 -7.73 -2.46 -2.00
N GLU A 21 -8.40 -2.95 -0.96
CA GLU A 21 -8.92 -2.13 0.13
C GLU A 21 -7.85 -1.83 1.21
N PRO A 22 -7.99 -0.71 1.96
CA PRO A 22 -7.10 -0.45 3.09
C PRO A 22 -7.24 -1.56 4.14
N ASN A 23 -6.13 -1.98 4.71
CA ASN A 23 -6.00 -3.14 5.61
C ASN A 23 -6.14 -4.51 4.93
N GLU A 24 -6.37 -4.58 3.62
CA GLU A 24 -6.34 -5.84 2.88
C GLU A 24 -4.90 -6.31 2.68
N ILE A 25 -4.71 -7.64 2.68
CA ILE A 25 -3.41 -8.27 2.39
C ILE A 25 -3.36 -8.53 0.88
N PHE A 26 -2.33 -8.00 0.24
CA PHE A 26 -2.06 -8.19 -1.19
C PHE A 26 -0.59 -8.54 -1.41
N GLU A 27 -0.26 -9.04 -2.59
CA GLU A 27 1.12 -9.41 -2.94
C GLU A 27 1.78 -8.28 -3.74
N CYS A 28 3.05 -8.01 -3.44
CA CYS A 28 3.85 -7.10 -4.26
C CYS A 28 3.97 -7.66 -5.69
N PRO A 29 3.69 -6.89 -6.75
CA PRO A 29 3.80 -7.38 -8.12
C PRO A 29 5.25 -7.76 -8.52
N GLU A 30 6.25 -7.18 -7.85
CA GLU A 30 7.67 -7.40 -8.18
C GLU A 30 8.34 -8.51 -7.35
N CYS A 31 7.97 -8.66 -6.08
CA CYS A 31 8.64 -9.58 -5.16
C CYS A 31 7.73 -10.56 -4.44
N GLU A 32 6.42 -10.54 -4.74
CA GLU A 32 5.41 -11.44 -4.18
C GLU A 32 5.34 -11.39 -2.64
N ALA A 33 5.90 -10.35 -2.02
CA ALA A 33 5.85 -10.19 -0.58
C ALA A 33 4.40 -9.85 -0.17
N PRO A 34 3.89 -10.47 0.93
CA PRO A 34 2.62 -10.08 1.51
C PRO A 34 2.71 -8.68 2.11
N LEU A 35 1.89 -7.77 1.60
CA LEU A 35 1.85 -6.37 1.95
C LEU A 35 0.45 -5.97 2.40
N ARG A 36 0.39 -4.89 3.16
CA ARG A 36 -0.86 -4.25 3.57
C ARG A 36 -0.67 -2.75 3.59
N TYR A 37 -1.64 -2.01 3.05
CA TYR A 37 -1.60 -0.55 3.10
C TYR A 37 -2.68 0.02 4.01
N PHE A 38 -2.42 1.21 4.54
CA PHE A 38 -3.34 1.95 5.39
C PHE A 38 -3.44 3.39 4.94
N ILE A 39 -4.58 3.97 5.25
CA ILE A 39 -4.84 5.39 5.05
C ILE A 39 -4.82 6.02 6.44
N ASP A 40 -3.86 6.89 6.69
CA ASP A 40 -3.84 7.69 7.92
C ASP A 40 -4.82 8.86 7.74
N GLU A 41 -6.03 8.69 8.29
CA GLU A 41 -7.09 9.71 8.29
C GLU A 41 -6.88 10.80 9.36
N GLY A 42 -5.67 10.90 9.93
CA GLY A 42 -5.35 11.71 11.11
C GLY A 42 -5.47 13.23 10.96
N THR A 43 -5.82 13.78 9.80
CA THR A 43 -6.00 15.23 9.66
C THR A 43 -7.31 15.59 8.97
N TYR A 44 -8.22 16.18 9.75
CA TYR A 44 -9.55 16.68 9.36
C TYR A 44 -9.57 17.67 8.18
N LEU A 45 -8.41 18.06 7.61
CA LEU A 45 -8.23 19.03 6.52
C LEU A 45 -6.99 18.77 5.63
N GLY A 46 -6.31 17.61 5.70
CA GLY A 46 -5.02 17.36 5.04
C GLY A 46 -5.00 16.26 3.97
N PRO A 47 -3.90 16.12 3.20
CA PRO A 47 -3.74 15.03 2.24
C PRO A 47 -3.67 13.67 2.96
N GLN A 48 -4.48 12.72 2.50
CA GLN A 48 -4.49 11.34 3.01
C GLN A 48 -3.11 10.72 2.81
N HIS A 49 -2.43 10.37 3.90
CA HIS A 49 -1.15 9.68 3.83
C HIS A 49 -1.39 8.19 3.70
N LYS A 50 -0.86 7.58 2.65
CA LYS A 50 -0.95 6.15 2.41
C LYS A 50 0.39 5.51 2.74
N THR A 51 0.38 4.54 3.65
CA THR A 51 1.59 3.85 4.09
C THR A 51 1.40 2.36 3.90
N ILE A 52 2.48 1.66 3.56
CA ILE A 52 2.49 0.22 3.30
C ILE A 52 3.44 -0.48 4.28
N GLU A 53 3.05 -1.67 4.73
CA GLU A 53 3.85 -2.52 5.60
C GLU A 53 3.90 -3.95 5.07
N VAL A 54 4.92 -4.71 5.47
CA VAL A 54 5.02 -6.16 5.20
C VAL A 54 4.28 -6.93 6.28
N VAL A 55 3.43 -7.85 5.87
CA VAL A 55 2.68 -8.75 6.77
C VAL A 55 3.37 -10.10 6.78
N SER A 56 4.30 -10.30 7.73
CA SER A 56 5.01 -11.58 7.91
C SER A 56 4.33 -12.50 8.92
#